data_AF-A0A958K351-F1
#
_entry.id   AF-A0A958K351-F1
#
_cell.length_a   1.000
_cell.length_b   1.000
_cell.length_c   1.000
_cell.angle_alpha   90.00
_cell.angle_beta   90.00
_cell.angle_gamma   90.00
#
_symmetry.space_group_name_H-M   'P 1'
#
loop_
_entity.id
_entity.type
_entity.pdbx_description
1 polymer ?
#
loop_
_entity_poly.entity_id
_entity_poly.type
_entity_poly.pdbx_seq_one_letter_code
_entity_poly.pdbx_strand_id
1 'polypeptide(L)'
;MSCADQYLEPRKFEKPTNVEFVEIDAHNGRRASAQCPKDQRVWEVYLKGTEPLSECPLHGDPYRDSQTQGNGSKNKSNDRKSIWDLVFGD
;
A
#
# COMPACT_ATOMS: atom_id res chain seq x y z
N MET A 1 47.93 29.54 2.19
CA MET A 1 46.64 28.90 2.53
C MET A 1 46.64 27.49 1.95
N SER A 2 46.69 26.46 2.79
CA SER A 2 46.55 25.05 2.36
C SER A 2 45.19 24.56 2.83
N CYS A 3 44.29 24.28 1.88
CA CYS A 3 42.89 23.90 2.13
C CYS A 3 42.62 22.45 1.71
N ALA A 4 43.59 21.55 1.89
CA ALA A 4 43.39 20.14 1.56
C ALA A 4 43.05 19.38 2.84
N ASP A 5 41.76 19.03 3.00
CA ASP A 5 41.31 18.09 4.02
C ASP A 5 42.02 16.73 3.84
N GLN A 6 42.39 16.09 4.95
CA GLN A 6 43.06 14.80 4.93
C GLN A 6 42.14 13.71 4.38
N TYR A 7 42.63 12.95 3.40
CA TYR A 7 41.93 11.78 2.88
C TYR A 7 41.94 10.66 3.94
N LEU A 8 40.77 10.34 4.49
CA LEU A 8 40.59 9.23 5.40
C LEU A 8 40.24 7.97 4.59
N GLU A 9 40.86 6.86 4.95
CA GLU A 9 40.49 5.55 4.38
C GLU A 9 39.01 5.24 4.67
N PRO A 10 38.23 4.79 3.68
CA PRO A 10 36.84 4.45 3.89
C PRO A 10 36.75 3.23 4.81
N ARG A 11 36.20 3.43 6.01
CA ARG A 11 35.91 2.32 6.92
C ARG A 11 34.78 1.46 6.33
N LYS A 12 34.89 0.14 6.49
CA LYS A 12 33.82 -0.78 6.11
C LYS A 12 32.59 -0.49 6.98
N PHE A 13 31.44 -0.29 6.35
CA PHE A 13 30.18 -0.15 7.06
C PHE A 13 29.72 -1.52 7.55
N GLU A 14 29.54 -1.65 8.87
CA GLU A 14 28.96 -2.84 9.50
C GLU A 14 27.49 -2.58 9.82
N LYS A 15 26.62 -3.46 9.31
CA LYS A 15 25.18 -3.39 9.56
C LYS A 15 24.91 -3.55 11.08
N PRO A 16 24.13 -2.64 11.71
CA PRO A 16 23.73 -2.83 13.10
C PRO A 16 22.85 -4.08 13.28
N THR A 17 22.97 -4.74 14.43
CA THR A 17 22.26 -6.01 14.71
C THR A 17 20.74 -5.86 14.82
N ASN A 18 20.24 -4.67 15.15
CA ASN A 18 18.82 -4.40 15.40
C ASN A 18 18.08 -3.78 14.20
N VAL A 19 18.70 -3.77 13.03
CA VAL A 19 18.04 -3.33 11.79
C VAL A 19 17.87 -4.47 10.81
N GLU A 20 16.79 -4.43 10.04
CA GLU A 20 16.49 -5.34 8.95
C GLU A 20 16.28 -4.58 7.65
N PHE A 21 16.79 -5.15 6.57
CA PHE A 21 16.57 -4.64 5.22
C PHE A 21 15.41 -5.45 4.66
N VAL A 22 14.32 -4.78 4.31
CA VAL A 22 13.10 -5.41 3.80
C VAL A 22 12.77 -4.81 2.45
N GLU A 23 12.40 -5.67 1.49
CA GLU A 23 11.92 -5.23 0.19
C GLU A 23 10.43 -4.89 0.31
N ILE A 24 10.09 -3.66 -0.05
CA ILE A 24 8.73 -3.12 0.02
C ILE A 24 8.27 -2.60 -1.34
N ASP A 25 6.96 -2.47 -1.49
CA ASP A 25 6.34 -1.83 -2.64
C ASP A 25 6.20 -0.32 -2.41
N ALA A 26 6.82 0.49 -3.27
CA ALA A 26 6.91 1.94 -3.12
C ALA A 26 5.53 2.65 -3.15
N HIS A 27 4.51 1.99 -3.71
CA HIS A 27 3.16 2.57 -3.81
C HIS A 27 2.35 2.51 -2.50
N ASN A 28 2.50 1.44 -1.73
CA ASN A 28 1.64 1.19 -0.57
C ASN A 28 2.39 0.96 0.74
N GLY A 29 3.73 0.90 0.72
CA GLY A 29 4.56 0.70 1.90
C GLY A 29 4.44 -0.70 2.52
N ARG A 30 3.86 -1.67 1.78
CA ARG A 30 3.72 -3.06 2.22
C ARG A 30 4.87 -3.90 1.72
N ARG A 31 5.04 -5.08 2.33
CA ARG A 31 6.08 -6.02 1.93
C ARG A 31 5.89 -6.43 0.47
N ALA A 32 6.94 -6.29 -0.34
CA ALA A 32 6.88 -6.63 -1.75
C ALA A 32 6.65 -8.15 -1.91
N SER A 33 5.70 -8.51 -2.77
CA SER A 33 5.51 -9.89 -3.23
C SER A 33 6.33 -10.14 -4.49
N ALA A 34 6.47 -11.42 -4.89
CA ALA A 34 7.15 -11.80 -6.13
C ALA A 34 6.51 -11.21 -7.40
N GLN A 35 5.21 -10.88 -7.33
CA GLN A 35 4.50 -10.26 -8.46
C GLN A 35 4.70 -8.74 -8.55
N CYS A 36 5.32 -8.09 -7.55
CA CYS A 36 5.56 -6.66 -7.61
C CYS A 36 6.56 -6.31 -8.74
N PRO A 37 6.28 -5.26 -9.54
CA PRO A 37 7.21 -4.77 -10.56
C PRO A 37 8.59 -4.47 -9.96
N LYS A 38 9.67 -4.72 -10.72
CA LYS A 38 11.05 -4.53 -10.21
C LYS A 38 11.37 -3.07 -9.94
N ASP A 39 10.77 -2.16 -10.70
CA ASP A 39 10.87 -0.72 -10.60
C ASP A 39 10.18 -0.14 -9.36
N GLN A 40 9.20 -0.86 -8.81
CA GLN A 40 8.45 -0.44 -7.62
C GLN A 40 8.95 -1.10 -6.33
N ARG A 41 9.83 -2.11 -6.45
CA ARG A 41 10.47 -2.77 -5.32
C ARG A 41 11.64 -1.94 -4.83
N VAL A 42 11.54 -1.46 -3.59
CA VAL A 42 12.58 -0.68 -2.93
C VAL A 42 13.01 -1.34 -1.63
N TRP A 43 14.31 -1.24 -1.34
CA TRP A 43 14.87 -1.74 -0.09
C TRP A 43 14.83 -0.65 0.96
N GLU A 44 14.14 -0.92 2.06
CA GLU A 44 14.06 -0.03 3.21
C GLU A 44 14.63 -0.67 4.48
N VAL A 45 15.03 0.19 5.40
CA VAL A 45 15.64 -0.20 6.69
C VAL A 45 14.63 -0.03 7.79
N TYR A 46 14.31 -1.13 8.47
CA TYR A 46 13.40 -1.16 9.61
C TYR A 46 14.16 -1.52 10.88
N LEU A 47 13.67 -1.05 12.02
CA LEU A 47 14.03 -1.67 13.29
C LEU A 47 13.34 -3.04 13.37
N LYS A 48 14.03 -4.04 13.91
CA LYS A 48 13.44 -5.37 14.09
C LYS A 48 12.09 -5.32 14.81
N GLY A 49 11.07 -5.93 14.24
CA GLY A 49 9.69 -5.95 14.73
C GLY A 49 8.84 -4.74 14.32
N THR A 50 9.40 -3.78 13.57
CA THR A 50 8.65 -2.62 13.04
C THR A 50 8.39 -2.73 11.54
N GLU A 51 8.90 -3.77 10.90
CA GLU A 51 8.70 -4.03 9.48
C GLU A 51 7.24 -4.36 9.13
N PRO A 52 6.80 -3.97 7.92
CA PRO A 52 5.49 -4.37 7.43
C PRO A 52 5.42 -5.89 7.27
N LEU A 53 4.47 -6.52 7.96
CA LEU A 53 4.25 -7.96 7.90
C LEU A 53 3.31 -8.37 6.76
N SER A 54 2.42 -7.48 6.32
CA SER A 54 1.46 -7.78 5.26
C SER A 54 2.09 -7.62 3.88
N GLU A 55 1.83 -8.56 2.99
CA GLU A 55 2.21 -8.49 1.58
C GLU A 55 1.40 -7.45 0.78
N CYS A 56 2.00 -6.94 -0.30
CA CYS A 56 1.36 -6.05 -1.25
C CYS A 56 0.21 -6.78 -2.00
N PRO A 57 -1.05 -6.30 -1.90
CA PRO A 57 -2.18 -6.92 -2.58
C PRO A 57 -2.40 -6.42 -4.01
N LEU A 58 -1.61 -5.45 -4.50
CA LEU A 58 -1.88 -4.73 -5.75
C LEU A 58 -1.47 -5.52 -6.99
N HIS A 59 -0.26 -6.05 -6.99
CA HIS A 59 0.37 -6.59 -8.22
C HIS A 59 0.19 -8.11 -8.37
N GLY A 60 -0.55 -8.74 -7.45
CA GLY A 60 -0.67 -10.20 -7.35
C GLY A 60 -1.89 -10.81 -8.05
N ASP A 61 -2.75 -10.03 -8.70
CA ASP A 61 -4.02 -10.53 -9.19
C ASP A 61 -4.30 -10.08 -10.65
N PRO A 62 -4.08 -10.93 -11.66
CA PRO A 62 -4.46 -10.63 -13.04
C PRO A 62 -5.99 -10.62 -13.25
N TYR A 63 -6.80 -10.84 -12.21
CA TYR A 63 -8.26 -10.98 -12.29
C TYR A 63 -9.03 -9.95 -11.43
N ARG A 64 -8.36 -9.09 -10.64
CA ARG A 64 -9.04 -8.11 -9.76
C ARG A 64 -9.30 -6.72 -10.35
N ASP A 65 -9.00 -6.52 -11.62
CA ASP A 65 -9.23 -5.22 -12.29
C ASP A 65 -10.72 -4.98 -12.63
N SER A 66 -11.62 -5.93 -12.33
CA SER A 66 -13.03 -5.86 -12.77
C SER A 66 -14.02 -5.32 -11.74
N GLN A 67 -13.62 -5.08 -10.48
CA GLN A 67 -14.60 -4.72 -9.44
C GLN A 67 -14.13 -3.63 -8.49
N THR A 68 -13.76 -2.46 -8.99
CA THR A 68 -13.94 -1.23 -8.21
C THR A 68 -14.05 0.01 -9.10
N GLN A 69 -15.25 0.28 -9.60
CA GLN A 69 -15.97 1.56 -9.45
C GLN A 69 -17.13 1.65 -10.45
N GLY A 70 -18.31 1.36 -9.93
CA GLY A 70 -19.58 1.45 -10.63
C GLY A 70 -20.69 1.06 -9.66
N ASN A 71 -20.79 1.80 -8.55
CA ASN A 71 -21.92 1.72 -7.63
C ASN A 71 -23.20 2.19 -8.34
N GLY A 72 -23.72 1.38 -9.25
CA GLY A 72 -25.11 1.43 -9.70
C GLY A 72 -25.95 0.71 -8.65
N SER A 73 -26.20 1.37 -7.52
CA SER A 73 -27.14 0.89 -6.51
C SER A 73 -28.55 0.93 -7.12
N LYS A 74 -28.93 -0.12 -7.84
CA LYS A 74 -30.33 -0.35 -8.23
C LYS A 74 -31.09 -0.75 -6.97
N ASN A 75 -31.44 0.25 -6.15
CA ASN A 75 -32.49 0.11 -5.16
C ASN A 75 -33.78 -0.21 -5.92
N LYS A 76 -34.16 -1.49 -5.96
CA LYS A 76 -35.53 -1.90 -6.25
C LYS A 76 -36.35 -1.50 -5.02
N SER A 77 -36.71 -0.22 -4.94
CA SER A 77 -37.75 0.21 -4.00
C SER A 77 -39.04 -0.45 -4.45
N ASN A 78 -39.42 -1.53 -3.78
CA ASN A 78 -40.77 -2.03 -3.87
C ASN A 78 -41.69 -0.89 -3.45
N ASP A 79 -42.39 -0.36 -4.43
CA ASP A 79 -43.41 0.67 -4.33
C ASP A 79 -44.56 0.12 -3.50
N ARG A 80 -44.44 0.26 -2.18
CA ARG A 80 -45.57 0.13 -1.26
C ARG A 80 -45.93 1.54 -0.88
N LYS A 81 -47.00 2.04 -1.49
CA LYS A 81 -47.60 3.33 -1.19
C LYS A 81 -47.72 3.50 0.33
N SER A 82 -47.17 4.60 0.82
CA SER A 82 -47.19 4.95 2.24
C SER A 82 -48.63 5.11 2.70
N ILE A 83 -48.94 4.69 3.93
CA ILE A 83 -50.27 4.85 4.56
C ILE A 83 -50.71 6.32 4.56
N TRP A 84 -49.76 7.26 4.58
CA TRP A 84 -50.04 8.71 4.50
C TRP A 84 -50.61 9.14 3.14
N ASP A 85 -50.27 8.43 2.06
CA ASP A 85 -50.74 8.66 0.70
C ASP A 85 -52.22 8.20 0.52
N LEU A 86 -52.72 7.34 1.42
CA LEU A 86 -54.13 6.90 1.46
C LEU A 86 -55.03 7.78 2.35
N VAL A 87 -54.44 8.60 3.23
CA VAL A 87 -55.19 9.40 4.22
C VAL A 87 -55.29 10.88 3.84
N PHE A 88 -54.36 11.41 3.04
CA PHE A 88 -54.29 12.85 2.71
C PHE A 88 -54.09 13.17 1.21
N GLY A 89 -54.22 12.19 0.32
CA GLY A 89 -54.19 12.42 -1.14
C GLY A 89 -55.62 12.63 -1.68
N ASP A 90 -55.85 13.75 -2.35
CA ASP A 90 -57.11 14.11 -3.05
C ASP A 90 -57.65 13.02 -4.00
#